data_AF-A0A7C5Z7G6-F1
#
_entry.id   AF-A0A7C5Z7G6-F1
#
_cell.length_a   1.000
_cell.length_b   1.000
_cell.length_c   1.000
_cell.angle_alpha   90.00
_cell.angle_beta   90.00
_cell.angle_gamma   90.00
#
_symmetry.space_group_name_H-M   'P 1'
#
loop_
_entity.id
_entity.type
_entity.pdbx_description
1 polymer ?
#
loop_
_entity_poly.entity_id
_entity_poly.type
_entity_poly.pdbx_seq_one_letter_code
_entity_poly.pdbx_strand_id
1 'polypeptide(L)'
;MDVDLFALINLFEANYRERIDEPSLLVHGDDTNLSCVLTRKGEFIDCESVATPHGEPSECVQALAQLDSTLRNANAQTLPDGALPLYVSGPFFAIPEITEAVQAGFPTAEVLYPFKRITCKAPGMGEDDLRRYAPHLAIAVGLALRGSAQ
;
A
#
# COMPACT_ATOMS: atom_id res chain seq x y z
N MET A 1 15.53 7.15 4.87
CA MET A 1 14.35 6.34 5.24
C MET A 1 13.14 7.21 5.01
N ASP A 2 12.27 6.78 4.12
CA ASP A 2 11.19 7.60 3.55
C ASP A 2 10.07 7.83 4.57
N VAL A 3 9.57 9.06 4.64
CA VAL A 3 8.47 9.44 5.54
C VAL A 3 7.17 8.80 5.08
N ASP A 4 7.04 8.54 3.77
CA ASP A 4 5.84 8.01 3.16
C ASP A 4 5.59 6.54 3.53
N LEU A 5 6.64 5.74 3.72
CA LEU A 5 6.51 4.35 4.17
C LEU A 5 5.92 4.26 5.58
N PHE A 6 6.31 5.14 6.50
CA PHE A 6 5.70 5.19 7.83
C PHE A 6 4.27 5.70 7.79
N ALA A 7 3.95 6.63 6.88
CA ALA A 7 2.59 7.07 6.67
C ALA A 7 1.69 5.90 6.20
N LEU A 8 2.18 5.05 5.30
CA LEU A 8 1.46 3.84 4.87
C LEU A 8 1.20 2.88 6.03
N ILE A 9 2.20 2.62 6.87
CA ILE A 9 2.05 1.73 8.03
C ILE A 9 1.00 2.28 9.00
N ASN A 10 1.07 3.58 9.33
CA ASN A 10 0.08 4.23 10.21
C ASN A 10 -1.33 4.13 9.63
N LEU A 11 -1.47 4.35 8.32
CA LEU A 11 -2.75 4.25 7.64
C LEU A 11 -3.31 2.83 7.70
N PHE A 12 -2.45 1.86 7.43
CA PHE A 12 -2.79 0.45 7.46
C PHE A 12 -3.24 0.03 8.86
N GLU A 13 -2.49 0.38 9.90
CA GLU A 13 -2.84 0.11 11.29
C GLU A 13 -4.22 0.68 11.67
N ALA A 14 -4.49 1.93 11.29
CA ALA A 14 -5.74 2.60 11.62
C ALA A 14 -6.97 1.97 10.94
N ASN A 15 -6.82 1.52 9.69
CA ASN A 15 -7.95 1.08 8.85
C ASN A 15 -8.13 -0.45 8.81
N TYR A 16 -7.06 -1.22 9.00
CA TYR A 16 -6.99 -2.66 8.73
C TYR A 16 -6.51 -3.47 9.95
N ARG A 17 -6.83 -3.00 11.16
CA ARG A 17 -6.44 -3.64 12.44
C ARG A 17 -6.73 -5.14 12.52
N GLU A 18 -7.74 -5.63 11.80
CA GLU A 18 -8.10 -7.04 11.71
C GLU A 18 -7.03 -7.90 11.01
N ARG A 19 -6.15 -7.30 10.20
CA ARG A 19 -5.05 -7.98 9.48
C ARG A 19 -3.67 -7.57 9.98
N ILE A 20 -3.59 -6.85 11.10
CA ILE A 20 -2.32 -6.27 11.58
C ILE A 20 -1.32 -7.34 12.04
N ASP A 21 -1.79 -8.48 12.54
CA ASP A 21 -0.92 -9.56 13.05
C ASP A 21 -0.23 -10.36 11.93
N GLU A 22 -0.76 -10.28 10.71
CA GLU A 22 -0.24 -10.94 9.51
C GLU A 22 0.86 -10.09 8.87
N PRO A 23 1.97 -10.70 8.43
CA PRO A 23 2.94 -10.00 7.59
C PRO A 23 2.26 -9.52 6.30
N SER A 24 2.37 -8.24 5.99
CA SER A 24 1.71 -7.62 4.83
C SER A 24 2.70 -6.76 4.05
N LEU A 25 2.52 -6.71 2.74
CA LEU A 25 3.23 -5.80 1.85
C LEU A 25 2.37 -4.56 1.61
N LEU A 26 2.93 -3.38 1.85
CA LEU A 26 2.30 -2.10 1.52
C LEU A 26 3.15 -1.43 0.43
N VAL A 27 2.54 -1.13 -0.70
CA VAL A 27 3.21 -0.52 -1.85
C VAL A 27 2.62 0.86 -2.11
N HIS A 28 3.50 1.86 -2.21
CA HIS A 28 3.16 3.17 -2.72
C HIS A 28 3.84 3.41 -4.07
N GLY A 29 3.07 3.82 -5.07
CA GLY A 29 3.56 4.14 -6.40
C GLY A 29 3.32 5.60 -6.75
N ASP A 30 4.40 6.35 -6.91
CA ASP A 30 4.41 7.70 -7.48
C ASP A 30 4.87 7.68 -8.96
N ASP A 31 5.15 8.85 -9.54
CA ASP A 31 5.60 8.99 -10.92
C ASP A 31 7.05 8.53 -11.16
N THR A 32 7.82 8.32 -10.09
CA THR A 32 9.24 7.98 -10.14
C THR A 32 9.55 6.60 -9.57
N ASN A 33 8.91 6.18 -8.48
CA ASN A 33 9.22 4.96 -7.75
C ASN A 33 7.97 4.19 -7.27
N LEU A 34 8.11 2.86 -7.27
CA LEU A 34 7.31 1.96 -6.47
C LEU A 34 8.09 1.59 -5.21
N SER A 35 7.61 2.02 -4.05
CA SER A 35 8.20 1.73 -2.75
C SER A 35 7.35 0.71 -2.01
N CYS A 36 7.95 -0.43 -1.65
CA CYS A 36 7.29 -1.51 -0.91
C CYS A 36 7.87 -1.61 0.50
N VAL A 37 6.99 -1.69 1.50
CA VAL A 37 7.34 -2.01 2.88
C VAL A 37 6.70 -3.31 3.31
N LEU A 38 7.50 -4.17 3.92
CA LEU A 38 7.05 -5.34 4.65
C LEU A 38 6.79 -4.93 6.11
N THR A 39 5.57 -5.15 6.58
CA THR A 39 5.17 -4.83 7.94
C THR A 39 4.51 -6.02 8.62
N ARG A 40 4.61 -6.09 9.96
CA ARG A 40 3.85 -7.03 10.79
C ARG A 40 3.62 -6.41 12.16
N LYS A 41 2.43 -6.56 12.72
CA LYS A 41 2.02 -5.98 14.01
C LYS A 41 2.19 -4.45 14.08
N GLY A 42 2.05 -3.77 12.93
CA GLY A 42 2.29 -2.33 12.80
C GLY A 42 3.77 -1.95 12.84
N GLU A 43 4.68 -2.92 12.91
CA GLU A 43 6.12 -2.66 12.91
C GLU A 43 6.69 -2.76 11.50
N PHE A 44 7.66 -1.91 11.21
CA PHE A 44 8.50 -2.01 10.01
C PHE A 44 9.42 -3.23 10.13
N ILE A 45 9.46 -4.07 9.09
CA ILE A 45 10.42 -5.18 9.00
C ILE A 45 11.51 -4.83 8.00
N ASP A 46 11.12 -4.52 6.76
CA ASP A 46 12.06 -4.30 5.65
C ASP A 46 11.38 -3.49 4.53
N CYS A 47 12.17 -2.93 3.61
CA CYS A 47 11.64 -2.21 2.45
C CYS A 47 12.54 -2.35 1.22
N GLU A 48 11.92 -2.26 0.05
CA GLU A 48 12.60 -2.25 -1.24
C GLU A 48 11.88 -1.28 -2.19
N SER A 49 12.61 -0.74 -3.16
CA SER A 49 12.05 0.18 -4.14
C SER A 49 12.58 -0.09 -5.54
N VAL A 50 11.73 0.13 -6.54
CA VAL A 50 12.11 0.08 -7.96
C VAL A 50 11.54 1.30 -8.67
N ALA A 51 12.10 1.64 -9.82
CA ALA A 51 11.55 2.71 -10.65
C ALA A 51 10.11 2.39 -11.09
N THR A 52 9.26 3.41 -11.13
CA THR A 52 7.89 3.27 -11.63
C THR A 52 7.92 2.85 -13.10
N PRO A 53 7.23 1.75 -13.47
CA PRO A 53 7.10 1.34 -14.87
C PRO A 53 6.40 2.41 -15.70
N HIS A 54 6.63 2.42 -17.01
CA HIS A 54 6.16 3.49 -17.90
C HIS A 54 4.64 3.45 -18.23
N GLY A 55 3.81 3.01 -17.28
CA GLY A 55 2.37 2.87 -17.43
C GLY A 55 1.92 1.56 -18.06
N GLU A 56 2.85 0.63 -18.33
CA GLU A 56 2.52 -0.70 -18.85
C GLU A 56 2.08 -1.64 -17.72
N PRO A 57 0.85 -2.20 -17.76
CA PRO A 57 0.34 -3.00 -16.64
C PRO A 57 1.13 -4.29 -16.38
N SER A 58 1.67 -4.91 -17.42
CA SER A 58 2.49 -6.13 -17.30
C SER A 58 3.83 -5.86 -16.61
N GLU A 59 4.45 -4.71 -16.88
CA GLU A 59 5.68 -4.28 -16.22
C GLU A 59 5.44 -3.97 -14.73
N CYS A 60 4.27 -3.40 -14.39
CA CYS A 60 3.87 -3.22 -12.99
C CYS A 60 3.78 -4.55 -12.24
N VAL A 61 3.10 -5.54 -12.81
CA VAL A 61 2.99 -6.87 -12.19
C VAL A 61 4.37 -7.50 -12.00
N GLN A 62 5.28 -7.36 -12.97
CA GLN A 62 6.65 -7.86 -12.87
C GLN A 62 7.46 -7.13 -11.79
N ALA A 63 7.35 -5.81 -11.72
CA ALA A 63 8.02 -4.99 -10.70
C ALA A 63 7.55 -5.38 -9.29
N LEU A 64 6.24 -5.56 -9.08
CA LEU A 64 5.70 -6.03 -7.80
C LEU A 64 6.18 -7.44 -7.45
N ALA A 65 6.27 -8.34 -8.44
CA ALA A 65 6.76 -9.71 -8.21
C ALA A 65 8.24 -9.72 -7.82
N GLN A 66 9.02 -8.80 -8.39
CA GLN A 66 10.41 -8.60 -8.01
C GLN A 66 10.52 -8.08 -6.58
N LEU A 67 9.74 -7.05 -6.20
CA LEU A 67 9.72 -6.51 -4.83
C LEU A 67 9.33 -7.59 -3.81
N ASP A 68 8.25 -8.33 -4.07
CA ASP A 68 7.80 -9.45 -3.22
C ASP A 68 8.89 -10.51 -3.08
N SER A 69 9.46 -10.97 -4.21
CA SER A 69 10.52 -11.99 -4.19
C SER A 69 11.75 -11.53 -3.41
N THR A 70 12.20 -10.29 -3.60
CA THR A 70 13.36 -9.73 -2.88
C THR A 70 13.11 -9.71 -1.37
N LEU A 71 11.98 -9.15 -0.93
CA LEU A 71 11.65 -9.04 0.48
C LEU A 71 11.43 -10.43 1.11
N ARG A 72 10.77 -11.35 0.40
CA ARG A 72 10.58 -12.73 0.88
C ARG A 72 11.90 -13.48 1.00
N ASN A 73 12.82 -13.32 0.05
CA ASN A 73 14.13 -13.97 0.12
C ASN A 73 14.97 -13.44 1.28
N ALA A 74 14.95 -12.12 1.51
CA ALA A 74 15.64 -11.49 2.63
C ALA A 74 15.07 -11.95 3.99
N ASN A 75 13.78 -12.25 4.04
CA ASN A 75 13.04 -12.55 5.27
C ASN A 75 12.51 -14.02 5.32
N ALA A 76 13.15 -14.93 4.58
CA ALA A 76 12.65 -16.30 4.39
C ALA A 76 12.52 -17.12 5.69
N GLN A 77 13.27 -16.76 6.75
CA GLN A 77 13.21 -17.45 8.04
C GLN A 77 12.07 -16.98 8.95
N THR A 78 11.48 -15.82 8.65
CA THR A 78 10.49 -15.16 9.53
C THR A 78 9.10 -15.09 8.91
N LEU A 79 9.02 -15.20 7.59
CA LEU A 79 7.76 -15.15 6.84
C LEU A 79 7.13 -16.54 6.68
N PRO A 80 5.79 -16.61 6.66
CA PRO A 80 5.08 -17.83 6.34
C PRO A 80 5.25 -18.23 4.88
N ASP A 81 5.06 -19.52 4.61
CA ASP A 81 4.88 -20.03 3.26
C ASP A 81 3.55 -19.51 2.68
N GLY A 82 3.56 -19.16 1.39
CA GLY A 82 2.38 -18.66 0.67
C GLY A 82 2.40 -17.17 0.36
N ALA A 83 1.31 -16.71 -0.27
CA ALA A 83 1.15 -15.33 -0.69
C ALA A 83 0.85 -14.42 0.50
N LEU A 84 1.53 -13.26 0.56
CA LEU A 84 1.25 -12.23 1.55
C LEU A 84 0.08 -11.34 1.08
N PRO A 85 -0.73 -10.80 2.00
CA PRO A 85 -1.60 -9.68 1.71
C PRO A 85 -0.82 -8.53 1.08
N LEU A 86 -1.31 -8.02 -0.06
CA LEU A 86 -0.70 -6.91 -0.77
C LEU A 86 -1.66 -5.72 -0.76
N TYR A 87 -1.16 -4.57 -0.35
CA TYR A 87 -1.94 -3.34 -0.32
C TYR A 87 -1.25 -2.27 -1.16
N VAL A 88 -1.97 -1.69 -2.11
CA VAL A 88 -1.40 -0.71 -3.04
C VAL A 88 -2.01 0.68 -2.85
N SER A 89 -1.22 1.71 -3.14
CA SER A 89 -1.59 3.10 -2.93
C SER A 89 -0.74 4.05 -3.78
N GLY A 90 -1.15 5.30 -3.93
CA GLY A 90 -0.44 6.32 -4.69
C GLY A 90 -1.06 6.59 -6.05
N PRO A 91 -0.67 7.71 -6.69
CA PRO A 91 -1.23 8.13 -7.97
C PRO A 91 -1.06 7.09 -9.08
N PHE A 92 0.02 6.29 -9.05
CA PHE A 92 0.23 5.24 -10.05
C PHE A 92 -0.87 4.17 -10.02
N PHE A 93 -1.34 3.80 -8.82
CA PHE A 93 -2.45 2.87 -8.63
C PHE A 93 -3.82 3.55 -8.65
N ALA A 94 -3.90 4.83 -9.04
CA ALA A 94 -5.18 5.46 -9.38
C ALA A 94 -5.60 5.18 -10.83
N ILE A 95 -4.68 4.64 -11.65
CA ILE A 95 -4.95 4.23 -13.03
C ILE A 95 -5.69 2.87 -12.99
N PRO A 96 -6.95 2.79 -13.49
CA PRO A 96 -7.74 1.56 -13.43
C PRO A 96 -7.05 0.36 -14.07
N GLU A 97 -6.45 0.56 -15.25
CA GLU A 97 -5.79 -0.50 -16.02
C GLU A 97 -4.60 -1.12 -15.26
N ILE A 98 -3.86 -0.30 -14.51
CA ILE A 98 -2.78 -0.76 -13.64
C ILE A 98 -3.35 -1.57 -12.48
N THR A 99 -4.36 -1.04 -11.80
CA THR A 99 -4.96 -1.69 -10.63
C THR A 99 -5.60 -3.03 -10.97
N GLU A 100 -6.33 -3.08 -12.07
CA GLU A 100 -6.96 -4.31 -12.58
C GLU A 100 -5.91 -5.37 -12.92
N ALA A 101 -4.81 -4.99 -13.57
CA ALA A 101 -3.73 -5.92 -13.87
C ALA A 101 -3.03 -6.43 -12.60
N VAL A 102 -2.82 -5.57 -11.61
CA VAL A 102 -2.24 -5.95 -10.32
C VAL A 102 -3.15 -6.92 -9.58
N GLN A 103 -4.47 -6.66 -9.52
CA GLN A 103 -5.42 -7.57 -8.89
C GLN A 103 -5.54 -8.91 -9.62
N ALA A 104 -5.38 -8.93 -10.94
CA ALA A 104 -5.32 -10.16 -11.71
C ALA A 104 -4.03 -10.97 -11.48
N GLY A 105 -2.89 -10.29 -11.35
CA GLY A 105 -1.58 -10.91 -11.10
C GLY A 105 -1.32 -11.29 -9.64
N PHE A 106 -1.93 -10.57 -8.71
CA PHE A 106 -1.80 -10.74 -7.26
C PHE A 106 -3.20 -10.86 -6.65
N PRO A 107 -3.74 -12.08 -6.48
CA PRO A 107 -5.09 -12.29 -5.96
C PRO A 107 -5.33 -11.74 -4.54
N THR A 108 -4.26 -11.48 -3.78
CA THR A 108 -4.30 -10.88 -2.45
C THR A 108 -4.21 -9.34 -2.46
N ALA A 109 -4.13 -8.72 -3.64
CA ALA A 109 -3.97 -7.28 -3.79
C ALA A 109 -5.26 -6.51 -3.53
N GLU A 110 -5.17 -5.48 -2.70
CA GLU A 110 -6.24 -4.54 -2.40
C GLU A 110 -5.72 -3.10 -2.51
N VAL A 111 -6.50 -2.19 -3.09
CA VAL A 111 -6.19 -0.75 -3.03
C VAL A 111 -6.50 -0.25 -1.63
N LEU A 112 -5.54 0.41 -0.97
CA LEU A 112 -5.76 1.00 0.35
C LEU A 112 -6.88 2.03 0.29
N TYR A 113 -7.88 1.85 1.16
CA TYR A 113 -8.93 2.83 1.37
C TYR A 113 -8.64 3.62 2.66
N PRO A 114 -8.23 4.90 2.58
CA PRO A 114 -7.79 5.66 3.75
C PRO A 114 -8.90 5.94 4.77
N PHE A 115 -10.17 5.84 4.35
CA PHE A 115 -11.35 6.18 5.15
C PHE A 115 -12.18 4.96 5.54
N LYS A 116 -11.60 3.75 5.51
CA LYS A 116 -12.29 2.51 5.88
C LYS A 116 -12.86 2.55 7.30
N ARG A 117 -12.12 3.15 8.24
CA ARG A 117 -12.51 3.35 9.65
C ARG A 117 -12.37 4.79 10.12
N ILE A 118 -11.88 5.68 9.25
CA ILE A 118 -11.66 7.08 9.56
C ILE A 118 -12.82 7.89 9.00
N THR A 119 -13.57 8.58 9.86
CA THR A 119 -14.65 9.46 9.42
C THR A 119 -14.08 10.73 8.80
N CYS A 120 -14.28 10.91 7.49
CA CYS A 120 -14.00 12.17 6.81
C CYS A 120 -15.28 13.03 6.78
N LYS A 121 -15.18 14.28 7.24
CA LYS A 121 -16.25 15.29 7.09
C LYS A 121 -15.81 16.33 6.07
N ALA A 122 -16.03 16.05 4.79
CA ALA A 122 -15.79 16.97 3.69
C ALA A 122 -17.14 17.45 3.14
N PRO A 123 -17.56 18.70 3.44
CA PRO A 123 -18.83 19.23 2.95
C PRO A 123 -18.90 19.16 1.42
N GLY A 124 -19.93 18.50 0.88
CA GLY A 124 -20.15 18.36 -0.56
C GLY A 124 -19.44 17.17 -1.23
N MET A 125 -18.74 16.32 -0.49
CA MET A 125 -18.17 15.07 -1.01
C MET A 125 -18.89 13.85 -0.42
N GLY A 126 -19.38 12.96 -1.28
CA GLY A 126 -19.93 11.67 -0.89
C GLY A 126 -18.85 10.61 -0.68
N GLU A 127 -19.25 9.41 -0.24
CA GLU A 127 -18.33 8.28 -0.06
C GLU A 127 -17.70 7.83 -1.40
N ASP A 128 -18.47 7.86 -2.48
CA ASP A 128 -17.98 7.52 -3.83
C ASP A 128 -16.90 8.50 -4.32
N ASP A 129 -17.05 9.79 -4.00
CA ASP A 129 -16.03 10.80 -4.31
C ASP A 129 -14.74 10.50 -3.54
N LEU A 130 -14.84 10.19 -2.24
CA LEU A 130 -13.68 9.85 -1.41
C LEU A 130 -12.97 8.58 -1.90
N ARG A 131 -13.72 7.56 -2.35
CA ARG A 131 -13.17 6.32 -2.90
C ARG A 131 -12.37 6.57 -4.18
N ARG A 132 -12.84 7.48 -5.04
CA ARG A 132 -12.12 7.84 -6.27
C ARG A 132 -10.74 8.46 -6.00
N TYR A 133 -10.61 9.23 -4.93
CA TYR A 133 -9.35 9.87 -4.55
C TYR A 133 -8.53 9.06 -3.54
N ALA A 134 -9.03 7.91 -3.10
CA ALA A 134 -8.42 7.11 -2.03
C ALA A 134 -6.92 6.80 -2.25
N PRO A 135 -6.45 6.37 -3.44
CA PRO A 135 -5.03 6.10 -3.64
C PRO A 135 -4.14 7.33 -3.40
N HIS A 136 -4.61 8.52 -3.78
CA HIS A 136 -3.89 9.78 -3.62
C HIS A 136 -3.84 10.28 -2.18
N LEU A 137 -4.82 9.91 -1.36
CA LEU A 137 -5.00 10.46 -0.01
C LEU A 137 -4.31 9.62 1.07
N ALA A 138 -3.83 8.43 0.74
CA ALA A 138 -3.26 7.50 1.70
C ALA A 138 -2.09 8.06 2.50
N ILE A 139 -1.10 8.65 1.83
CA ILE A 139 0.05 9.27 2.51
C ILE A 139 -0.40 10.44 3.38
N ALA A 140 -1.22 11.35 2.84
CA ALA A 140 -1.70 12.51 3.58
C ALA A 140 -2.47 12.12 4.85
N VAL A 141 -3.35 11.10 4.77
CA VAL A 141 -4.09 10.59 5.93
C VAL A 141 -3.14 9.91 6.92
N GLY A 142 -2.20 9.08 6.44
CA GLY A 142 -1.17 8.44 7.26
C GLY A 142 -0.29 9.43 8.04
N LEU A 143 0.05 10.55 7.41
CA LEU A 143 0.78 11.66 8.05
C LEU A 143 -0.09 12.38 9.09
N ALA A 144 -1.36 12.64 8.79
CA ALA A 144 -2.28 13.31 9.71
C ALA A 144 -2.54 12.49 11.00
N LEU A 145 -2.60 11.17 10.88
CA LEU A 145 -2.74 10.24 12.01
C LEU A 145 -1.58 10.35 13.01
N ARG A 146 -0.36 10.59 12.52
CA ARG A 146 0.80 10.79 13.39
C ARG A 146 0.64 12.03 14.28
N GLY A 147 0.01 13.08 13.78
CA GLY A 147 -0.22 14.33 14.52
C GLY A 147 -1.36 14.25 15.54
N SER A 148 -2.18 13.20 15.50
CA SER A 148 -3.38 13.04 16.34
C SER A 148 -3.23 11.96 17.44
N ALA A 149 -2.09 11.27 17.50
CA ALA A 149 -1.74 10.34 18.57
C ALA A 149 -1.15 11.03 19.84
N GLN A 150 -1.50 12.30 20.08
CA GLN A 150 -1.14 13.06 21.30
C GLN A 150 -2.35 13.25 22.20
#